data_AF-A0A1I4HQZ5-F1
#
_entry.id   AF-A0A1I4HQZ5-F1
#
_cell.length_a   1.000
_cell.length_b   1.000
_cell.length_c   1.000
_cell.angle_alpha   90.00
_cell.angle_beta   90.00
_cell.angle_gamma   90.00
#
_symmetry.space_group_name_H-M   'P 1'
#
loop_
_entity.id
_entity.type
_entity.pdbx_description
1 polymer ?
#
loop_
_entity_poly.entity_id
_entity_poly.type
_entity_poly.pdbx_seq_one_letter_code
_entity_poly.pdbx_strand_id
1 'polypeptide(L)' 'MMNSRNFLDLEEVRMEVFSGKISRAYCYVLVKQGKIKAIRVGRKILIPVNEAARLLAEGVN' A
#
# COMPACT_ATOMS: atom_id res chain seq x y z
N MET A 1 11.47 4.04 -15.21
CA MET A 1 12.51 3.98 -14.16
C MET A 1 11.90 3.32 -12.93
N MET A 2 12.19 2.05 -12.68
CA MET A 2 11.85 1.40 -11.41
C MET A 2 12.83 1.92 -10.36
N ASN A 3 12.43 2.91 -9.58
CA ASN A 3 13.21 3.33 -8.42
C ASN A 3 13.23 2.16 -7.42
N SER A 4 14.41 1.78 -6.95
CA SER A 4 14.63 0.76 -5.91
C SER A 4 14.15 1.24 -4.53
N ARG A 5 12.88 1.68 -4.42
CA ARG A 5 12.26 2.03 -3.14
C ARG A 5 11.80 0.74 -2.48
N ASN A 6 12.17 0.54 -1.22
CA ASN A 6 11.73 -0.63 -0.44
C ASN A 6 10.30 -0.46 0.12
N PHE A 7 9.76 0.76 0.11
CA PHE A 7 8.47 1.10 0.68
C PHE A 7 7.70 2.08 -0.20
N LEU A 8 6.38 1.97 -0.13
CA LEU A 8 5.39 2.82 -0.79
C LEU A 8 4.53 3.53 0.27
N ASP A 9 4.14 4.77 0.06
CA ASP A 9 3.13 5.41 0.88
C ASP A 9 1.70 4.98 0.47
N LEU A 10 0.70 5.48 1.21
CA LEU A 10 -0.70 5.13 0.95
C LEU A 10 -1.20 5.60 -0.42
N GLU A 11 -0.64 6.68 -0.96
CA GLU A 11 -1.02 7.22 -2.26
C GLU A 11 -0.39 6.41 -3.40
N GLU A 12 0.90 6.06 -3.24
CA GLU A 12 1.61 5.15 -4.16
C GLU A 12 0.88 3.79 -4.22
N VAL A 13 0.55 3.18 -3.07
CA VAL A 13 -0.20 1.91 -3.06
C VAL A 13 -1.59 2.06 -3.69
N ARG A 14 -2.30 3.17 -3.43
CA ARG A 14 -3.61 3.41 -4.04
C ARG A 14 -3.53 3.39 -5.57
N MET A 15 -2.49 3.99 -6.14
CA MET A 15 -2.32 4.10 -7.58
C MET A 15 -1.73 2.84 -8.20
N GLU A 16 -0.69 2.26 -7.59
CA GLU A 16 0.04 1.12 -8.15
C GLU A 16 -0.67 -0.21 -7.96
N VAL A 17 -1.27 -0.44 -6.79
CA VAL A 17 -1.92 -1.71 -6.46
C VAL A 17 -3.40 -1.68 -6.82
N PHE A 18 -4.09 -0.61 -6.44
CA PHE A 18 -5.54 -0.51 -6.59
C PHE A 18 -5.97 0.31 -7.81
N SER A 19 -5.04 0.79 -8.64
CA SER A 19 -5.33 1.60 -9.84
C SER A 19 -6.26 2.79 -9.58
N GLY A 20 -6.22 3.35 -8.37
CA GLY A 20 -7.08 4.45 -7.94
C GLY A 20 -8.55 4.07 -7.64
N LYS A 21 -8.93 2.78 -7.70
CA LYS A 21 -10.30 2.28 -7.48
C LYS A 21 -10.79 2.48 -6.06
N ILE A 22 -9.87 2.53 -5.09
CA ILE A 22 -10.20 2.79 -3.69
C ILE A 22 -9.67 4.15 -3.24
N SER A 23 -10.28 4.71 -2.20
CA SER A 23 -9.81 5.95 -1.59
C SER A 23 -8.57 5.71 -0.73
N ARG A 24 -7.73 6.74 -0.57
CA ARG A 24 -6.57 6.70 0.34
C ARG A 24 -6.98 6.39 1.79
N ALA A 25 -8.16 6.88 2.20
CA ALA A 25 -8.74 6.58 3.50
C ALA A 25 -9.09 5.09 3.65
N TYR A 26 -9.57 4.45 2.58
CA TYR A 26 -9.82 3.01 2.60
C TYR A 26 -8.51 2.21 2.70
N CYS A 27 -7.44 2.61 1.99
CA CYS A 27 -6.10 2.02 2.20
C CYS A 27 -5.67 2.09 3.68
N TYR A 28 -5.89 3.24 4.32
CA TYR A 28 -5.60 3.42 5.74
C TYR A 28 -6.41 2.46 6.63
N VAL A 29 -7.71 2.29 6.34
CA VAL A 29 -8.57 1.36 7.07
C VAL A 29 -8.07 -0.08 6.93
N LEU A 30 -7.67 -0.51 5.72
CA LEU A 30 -7.13 -1.86 5.50
C LEU A 30 -5.82 -2.10 6.28
N VAL A 31 -4.96 -1.09 6.38
CA VAL A 31 -3.76 -1.13 7.24
C VAL A 31 -4.17 -1.26 8.71
N LYS A 32 -5.16 -0.48 9.16
CA LYS A 32 -5.66 -0.54 10.55
C LYS A 32 -6.31 -1.86 10.91
N GLN A 33 -6.96 -2.51 9.96
CA GLN A 33 -7.54 -3.83 10.11
C GLN A 33 -6.51 -4.96 10.02
N GLY A 34 -5.23 -4.65 9.76
CA GLY A 34 -4.17 -5.65 9.61
C GLY A 34 -4.23 -6.42 8.28
N LYS A 35 -5.06 -5.99 7.32
CA LYS A 35 -5.16 -6.62 5.99
C LYS A 35 -4.00 -6.25 5.07
N ILE A 36 -3.40 -5.09 5.31
CA ILE A 36 -2.19 -4.63 4.64
C ILE A 36 -1.10 -4.44 5.69
N LYS A 37 0.00 -5.18 5.57
CA LYS A 37 1.16 -4.96 6.44
C LYS A 37 1.81 -3.62 6.12
N ALA A 38 1.99 -2.80 7.13
CA ALA A 38 2.66 -1.51 7.01
C ALA A 38 3.53 -1.23 8.23
N ILE A 39 4.55 -0.40 8.03
CA ILE A 39 5.35 0.18 9.09
C ILE A 39 4.95 1.64 9.29
N ARG A 40 5.06 2.11 10.53
CA ARG A 40 4.82 3.51 10.86
C ARG A 40 6.14 4.20 11.16
N VAL A 41 6.48 5.22 10.38
CA VAL A 41 7.68 6.04 10.57
C VAL A 41 7.23 7.46 10.90
N GLY A 42 7.20 7.77 12.19
CA GLY A 42 6.61 9.00 12.72
C GLY A 42 5.12 9.12 12.37
N ARG A 43 4.76 10.12 11.56
CA ARG A 43 3.38 10.34 11.08
C ARG A 43 3.07 9.63 9.76
N LYS A 44 4.07 9.05 9.09
CA LYS A 44 3.90 8.37 7.80
C LYS A 44 3.59 6.89 8.00
N ILE A 45 2.73 6.37 7.14
CA ILE A 45 2.48 4.94 6.98
C ILE A 45 3.15 4.53 5.68
N LEU A 46 4.01 3.53 5.76
CA LEU A 46 4.79 3.02 4.66
C LEU A 46 4.54 1.52 4.51
N ILE A 47 4.25 1.08 3.30
CA ILE A 47 3.88 -0.27 2.94
C ILE A 47 5.08 -0.88 2.21
N PRO A 48 5.64 -2.00 2.70
CA PRO A 48 6.72 -2.69 2.01
C PRO A 48 6.35 -3.09 0.58
N VAL A 49 7.26 -2.96 -0.37
CA VAL A 49 6.98 -3.30 -1.78
C VAL A 49 6.60 -4.77 -1.97
N ASN A 50 7.16 -5.68 -1.18
CA ASN A 50 6.77 -7.10 -1.22
C ASN A 50 5.32 -7.31 -0.79
N GLU A 51 4.82 -6.54 0.17
CA GLU A 51 3.41 -6.57 0.56
C GLU A 51 2.52 -5.98 -0.54
N ALA A 52 2.93 -4.86 -1.15
CA ALA A 52 2.21 -4.28 -2.28
C ALA A 52 2.14 -5.24 -3.47
N ALA A 53 3.23 -5.95 -3.79
CA ALA A 53 3.28 -6.97 -4.82
C ALA A 53 2.37 -8.16 -4.50
N ARG A 54 2.31 -8.59 -3.23
CA ARG A 54 1.38 -9.62 -2.76
C ARG A 54 -0.07 -9.23 -3.03
N LEU A 55 -0.46 -8.00 -2.67
CA LEU A 55 -1.82 -7.50 -2.88
C LEU A 55 -2.19 -7.43 -4.36
N LEU A 56 -1.25 -7.03 -5.21
CA LEU A 56 -1.44 -6.99 -6.67
C LEU A 56 -1.64 -8.40 -7.24
N ALA A 57 -0.87 -9.38 -6.76
CA ALA A 57 -0.97 -10.78 -7.18
C ALA A 57 -2.27 -11.46 -6.71
N GLU A 58 -2.79 -11.08 -5.54
CA GLU A 58 -4.05 -11.61 -4.99
C GLU A 58 -5.30 -11.06 -5.70
N GLY A 59 -5.15 -10.08 -6.59
CA GLY A 59 -6.26 -9.58 -7.41
C GLY A 59 -7.41 -9.01 -6.59
N VAL A 60 -7.09 -8.41 -5.43
CA VAL A 60 -8.07 -7.76 -4.54
C VAL A 60 -8.70 -6.57 -5.27
N ASN A 61 -9.71 -6.84 -6.09
CA ASN A 61 -10.61 -5.85 -6.69
C ASN A 61 -11.76 -5.54 -5.72
#